data_AF-A0A6I5BZX9-F1
#
_entry.id   AF-A0A6I5BZX9-F1
#
_cell.length_a   1.000
_cell.length_b   1.000
_cell.length_c   1.000
_cell.angle_alpha   90.00
_cell.angle_beta   90.00
_cell.angle_gamma   90.00
#
_symmetry.space_group_name_H-M   'P 1'
#
loop_
_entity.id
_entity.type
_entity.pdbx_description
1 polymer ?
#
loop_
_entity_poly.entity_id
_entity_poly.type
_entity_poly.pdbx_seq_one_letter_code
_entity_poly.pdbx_strand_id
1 'polypeptide(L)'
;RHQVGMMPRYYLKFLGGAAKVNALVGIAPDSHGTTLSGLTNLLPYFPGAKDLISAATPGLADQIAGSPFVTRLNEGGDTVPGVHYTVIATQYDEVATPWRTQYLSGSDVRNVLLQDLCPPDLSEHVAIGTVDRIAFHEVANALDPAHATATTCASVFS
;
A
#
# COMPACT_ATOMS: atom_id res chain seq x y z
N ARG A 1 14.03 -6.37 -4.85
CA ARG A 1 12.67 -6.03 -5.34
C ARG A 1 11.95 -5.41 -4.15
N HIS A 2 12.00 -4.09 -3.99
CA HIS A 2 11.38 -3.41 -2.85
C HIS A 2 10.07 -2.79 -3.30
N GLN A 3 8.98 -3.48 -2.94
CA GLN A 3 7.60 -3.02 -2.87
C GLN A 3 6.81 -4.19 -2.25
N VAL A 4 6.21 -3.99 -1.06
CA VAL A 4 5.57 -5.09 -0.30
C VAL A 4 4.05 -5.07 -0.43
N GLY A 5 3.42 -3.91 -0.69
CA GLY A 5 1.95 -3.79 -0.69
C GLY A 5 1.24 -4.26 -1.97
N MET A 6 1.76 -3.90 -3.14
CA MET A 6 1.13 -4.24 -4.43
C MET A 6 1.64 -5.58 -5.00
N MET A 7 2.90 -5.95 -4.75
CA MET A 7 3.49 -7.20 -5.27
C MET A 7 2.72 -8.48 -4.89
N PRO A 8 2.13 -8.61 -3.69
CA PRO A 8 1.27 -9.73 -3.36
C PRO A 8 0.07 -9.89 -4.30
N ARG A 9 -0.47 -8.80 -4.87
CA ARG A 9 -1.57 -8.90 -5.85
C ARG A 9 -1.16 -9.69 -7.09
N TYR A 10 0.09 -9.58 -7.52
CA TYR A 10 0.62 -10.38 -8.63
C TYR A 10 0.61 -11.87 -8.28
N TYR A 11 1.04 -12.22 -7.06
CA TYR A 11 1.02 -13.59 -6.57
C TYR A 11 -0.40 -14.16 -6.48
N LEU A 12 -1.35 -13.36 -5.97
CA LEU A 12 -2.76 -13.73 -5.89
C LEU A 12 -3.37 -14.00 -7.26
N LYS A 13 -3.11 -13.12 -8.24
CA LYS A 13 -3.69 -13.20 -9.59
C LYS A 13 -3.06 -14.26 -10.49
N PHE A 14 -1.73 -14.34 -10.52
CA PHE A 14 -1.02 -15.06 -11.59
C PHE A 14 -0.29 -16.32 -11.12
N LEU A 15 -0.09 -16.48 -9.81
CA LEU A 15 0.72 -17.58 -9.25
C LEU A 15 -0.09 -18.50 -8.34
N GLY A 16 -1.43 -18.43 -8.42
CA GLY A 16 -2.33 -19.29 -7.63
C GLY A 16 -2.32 -18.98 -6.13
N GLY A 17 -1.97 -17.76 -5.75
CA GLY A 17 -1.87 -17.36 -4.35
C GLY A 17 -3.20 -17.28 -3.60
N ALA A 18 -4.32 -17.11 -4.32
CA ALA A 18 -5.66 -16.95 -3.74
C ALA A 18 -6.03 -18.08 -2.75
N ALA A 19 -5.70 -19.33 -3.07
CA ALA A 19 -6.01 -20.47 -2.21
C ALA A 19 -5.15 -20.55 -0.93
N LYS A 20 -4.14 -19.68 -0.79
CA LYS A 20 -3.13 -19.72 0.28
C LYS A 20 -3.10 -18.46 1.13
N VAL A 21 -3.91 -17.45 0.80
CA VAL A 21 -3.89 -16.15 1.45
C VAL A 21 -5.31 -15.81 1.87
N ASN A 22 -5.53 -15.64 3.17
CA ASN A 22 -6.82 -15.24 3.71
C ASN A 22 -7.07 -13.73 3.54
N ALA A 23 -6.06 -12.91 3.82
CA ALA A 23 -6.16 -11.45 3.78
C ALA A 23 -4.89 -10.81 3.20
N LEU A 24 -5.07 -9.69 2.49
CA LEU A 24 -4.01 -8.80 2.06
C LEU A 24 -4.24 -7.42 2.68
N VAL A 25 -3.31 -6.98 3.54
CA VAL A 25 -3.32 -5.64 4.14
C VAL A 25 -2.17 -4.84 3.52
N GLY A 26 -2.51 -3.76 2.81
CA GLY A 26 -1.54 -2.83 2.22
C GLY A 26 -1.48 -1.53 2.99
N ILE A 27 -0.29 -1.13 3.44
CA ILE A 27 -0.02 0.19 4.00
C ILE A 27 0.68 1.01 2.93
N ALA A 28 0.13 2.17 2.59
CA ALA A 28 0.58 3.03 1.51
C ALA A 28 0.89 2.30 0.17
N PRO A 29 0.05 1.35 -0.31
CA PRO A 29 0.39 0.57 -1.49
C PRO A 29 0.17 1.39 -2.77
N ASP A 30 1.15 1.47 -3.66
CA ASP A 30 1.02 2.00 -5.01
C ASP A 30 0.33 0.99 -5.96
N SER A 31 -0.89 0.57 -5.60
CA SER A 31 -1.71 -0.43 -6.28
C SER A 31 -1.91 -0.17 -7.77
N HIS A 32 -2.05 1.10 -8.15
CA HIS A 32 -2.19 1.55 -9.54
C HIS A 32 -0.92 2.26 -10.06
N GLY A 33 0.21 1.98 -9.42
CA GLY A 33 1.50 2.58 -9.71
C GLY A 33 1.66 3.99 -9.16
N THR A 34 2.84 4.54 -9.41
CA THR A 34 3.25 5.89 -9.03
C THR A 34 3.98 6.59 -10.19
N THR A 35 4.54 7.77 -9.96
CA THR A 35 5.40 8.50 -10.87
C THR A 35 6.86 8.34 -10.50
N LEU A 36 7.78 8.54 -11.46
CA LEU A 36 9.21 8.58 -11.18
C LEU A 36 9.55 9.67 -10.15
N SER A 37 8.87 10.82 -10.21
CA SER A 37 9.00 11.90 -9.23
C SER A 37 8.62 11.44 -7.83
N GLY A 38 7.51 10.72 -7.68
CA GLY A 38 7.11 10.13 -6.40
C GLY A 38 8.18 9.19 -5.85
N LEU A 39 8.73 8.32 -6.69
CA LEU A 39 9.81 7.40 -6.29
C LEU A 39 11.09 8.15 -5.85
N THR A 40 11.39 9.32 -6.44
CA THR A 40 12.55 10.12 -5.99
C THR A 40 12.39 10.70 -4.59
N ASN A 41 11.16 10.83 -4.07
CA ASN A 41 10.93 11.28 -2.70
C ASN A 41 11.37 10.25 -1.65
N LEU A 42 11.66 9.00 -2.05
CA LEU A 42 12.28 8.00 -1.18
C LEU A 42 13.79 8.20 -0.98
N LEU A 43 14.48 8.96 -1.83
CA LEU A 43 15.95 9.12 -1.80
C LEU A 43 16.52 9.59 -0.46
N PRO A 44 15.90 10.55 0.26
CA PRO A 44 16.41 11.01 1.55
C PRO A 44 16.44 9.90 2.61
N TYR A 45 15.54 8.91 2.51
CA TYR A 45 15.43 7.80 3.46
C TYR A 45 16.40 6.64 3.16
N PHE A 46 16.93 6.57 1.93
CA PHE A 46 17.84 5.51 1.48
C PHE A 46 19.16 6.09 0.93
N PRO A 47 20.07 6.55 1.81
CA PRO A 47 21.36 7.09 1.39
C PRO A 47 22.17 6.05 0.61
N GLY A 48 22.63 6.40 -0.59
CA GLY A 48 23.35 5.50 -1.50
C GLY A 48 22.49 4.91 -2.63
N ALA A 49 21.16 5.12 -2.62
CA ALA A 49 20.25 4.64 -3.67
C ALA A 49 20.08 5.61 -4.86
N LYS A 50 20.78 6.77 -4.87
CA LYS A 50 20.62 7.82 -5.90
C LYS A 50 20.85 7.30 -7.32
N ASP A 51 21.87 6.48 -7.51
CA ASP A 51 22.19 5.91 -8.83
C ASP A 51 21.25 4.76 -9.23
N LEU A 52 20.46 4.24 -8.27
CA LEU A 52 19.45 3.22 -8.52
C LEU A 52 18.10 3.82 -8.93
N ILE A 53 17.80 5.10 -8.69
CA ILE A 53 16.51 5.69 -9.07
C ILE A 53 16.55 6.23 -10.49
N SER A 54 16.50 5.30 -11.44
CA SER A 54 16.26 5.60 -12.85
C SER A 54 15.22 4.65 -13.41
N ALA A 55 14.56 5.06 -14.50
CA ALA A 55 13.70 4.16 -15.27
C ALA A 55 14.47 2.96 -15.87
N ALA A 56 15.80 2.96 -15.84
CA ALA A 56 16.61 1.81 -16.23
C ALA A 56 16.70 0.74 -15.13
N THR A 57 16.28 1.05 -13.90
CA THR A 57 16.23 0.09 -12.80
C THR A 57 14.89 -0.66 -12.84
N PRO A 58 14.88 -1.97 -13.18
CA PRO A 58 13.65 -2.67 -13.55
C PRO A 58 12.54 -2.59 -12.50
N GLY A 59 12.90 -2.71 -11.22
CA GLY A 59 11.92 -2.67 -10.12
C GLY A 59 11.26 -1.30 -9.90
N LEU A 60 11.91 -0.19 -10.25
CA LEU A 60 11.31 1.15 -10.20
C LEU A 60 10.49 1.42 -11.46
N ALA A 61 10.98 0.97 -12.62
CA ALA A 61 10.26 1.08 -13.89
C ALA A 61 8.92 0.33 -13.86
N ASP A 62 8.89 -0.84 -13.24
CA ASP A 62 7.68 -1.64 -13.08
C ASP A 62 6.61 -0.92 -12.23
N GLN A 63 7.00 -0.04 -11.30
CA GLN A 63 6.09 0.72 -10.42
C GLN A 63 5.48 1.95 -11.10
N ILE A 64 5.99 2.36 -12.26
CA ILE A 64 5.47 3.55 -12.95
C ILE A 64 4.06 3.26 -13.46
N ALA A 65 3.11 4.15 -13.18
CA ALA A 65 1.75 4.06 -13.71
C ALA A 65 1.78 3.98 -15.25
N GLY A 66 1.07 3.00 -15.81
CA GLY A 66 1.10 2.70 -17.24
C GLY A 66 2.27 1.82 -17.70
N SER A 67 3.15 1.36 -16.81
CA SER A 67 4.13 0.32 -17.14
C SER A 67 3.42 -0.96 -17.62
N PRO A 68 4.08 -1.82 -18.42
CA PRO A 68 3.51 -3.11 -18.80
C PRO A 68 3.14 -3.97 -17.58
N PHE A 69 3.89 -3.84 -16.49
CA PHE A 69 3.63 -4.55 -15.24
C PHE A 69 2.35 -4.06 -14.55
N VAL A 70 2.23 -2.75 -14.27
CA VAL A 70 1.04 -2.15 -13.61
C VAL A 70 -0.21 -2.33 -14.47
N THR A 71 -0.08 -2.20 -15.79
CA THR A 71 -1.18 -2.42 -16.74
C THR A 71 -1.69 -3.85 -16.62
N ARG A 72 -0.79 -4.84 -16.77
CA ARG A 72 -1.15 -6.26 -16.64
C ARG A 72 -1.70 -6.59 -15.25
N LEU A 73 -1.15 -5.99 -14.19
CA LEU A 73 -1.60 -6.25 -12.84
C LEU A 73 -3.03 -5.78 -12.58
N ASN A 74 -3.45 -4.66 -13.17
CA ASN A 74 -4.78 -4.07 -12.96
C ASN A 74 -5.82 -4.53 -14.00
N GLU A 75 -5.42 -5.28 -15.02
CA GLU A 75 -6.34 -5.97 -15.91
C GLU A 75 -7.26 -6.93 -15.13
N GLY A 76 -8.55 -6.91 -15.44
CA GLY A 76 -9.56 -7.80 -14.86
C GLY A 76 -10.07 -7.42 -13.46
N GLY A 77 -9.80 -6.19 -12.98
CA GLY A 77 -10.29 -5.68 -11.69
C GLY A 77 -9.32 -5.92 -10.54
N ASP A 78 -9.51 -5.29 -9.37
CA ASP A 78 -8.41 -5.19 -8.41
C ASP A 78 -8.16 -6.40 -7.53
N THR A 79 -9.18 -7.23 -7.37
CA THR A 79 -9.26 -8.30 -6.36
C THR A 79 -9.45 -9.66 -7.01
N VAL A 80 -9.12 -10.72 -6.27
CA VAL A 80 -9.51 -12.10 -6.60
C VAL A 80 -10.48 -12.64 -5.55
N PRO A 81 -11.40 -13.54 -5.92
CA PRO A 81 -12.34 -14.11 -4.95
C PRO A 81 -11.63 -14.88 -3.82
N GLY A 82 -12.20 -14.80 -2.62
CA GLY A 82 -11.72 -15.57 -1.45
C GLY A 82 -10.60 -14.90 -0.64
N VAL A 83 -10.26 -13.65 -0.94
CA VAL A 83 -9.26 -12.87 -0.18
C VAL A 83 -9.89 -11.58 0.33
N HIS A 84 -9.69 -11.27 1.61
CA HIS A 84 -10.09 -10.00 2.21
C HIS A 84 -9.02 -8.93 1.98
N TYR A 85 -9.39 -7.76 1.47
CA TYR A 85 -8.44 -6.69 1.18
C TYR A 85 -8.64 -5.51 2.13
N THR A 86 -7.56 -5.03 2.74
CA THR A 86 -7.55 -3.76 3.47
C THR A 86 -6.44 -2.86 2.92
N VAL A 87 -6.75 -1.61 2.63
CA VAL A 87 -5.77 -0.58 2.26
C VAL A 87 -5.83 0.54 3.29
N ILE A 88 -4.67 0.90 3.83
CA ILE A 88 -4.51 2.04 4.73
C ILE A 88 -3.63 3.05 4.01
N ALA A 89 -4.22 4.20 3.67
CA ALA A 89 -3.54 5.27 2.94
C ALA A 89 -3.52 6.56 3.78
N THR A 90 -2.55 7.43 3.52
CA THR A 90 -2.47 8.77 4.09
C THR A 90 -2.65 9.81 3.00
N GLN A 91 -3.37 10.90 3.28
CA GLN A 91 -3.50 11.99 2.32
C GLN A 91 -2.19 12.77 2.10
N TYR A 92 -1.22 12.59 3.00
CA TYR A 92 0.10 13.23 2.96
C TYR A 92 1.15 12.42 2.19
N ASP A 93 0.74 11.33 1.54
CA ASP A 93 1.65 10.49 0.76
C ASP A 93 2.25 11.28 -0.40
N GLU A 94 3.58 11.41 -0.38
CA GLU A 94 4.37 12.10 -1.39
C GLU A 94 4.97 11.15 -2.44
N VAL A 95 4.88 9.84 -2.22
CA VAL A 95 5.45 8.82 -3.09
C VAL A 95 4.39 8.30 -4.02
N ALA A 96 3.31 7.70 -3.52
CA ALA A 96 2.22 7.14 -4.31
C ALA A 96 1.13 8.19 -4.55
N THR A 97 1.39 9.10 -5.49
CA THR A 97 0.54 10.26 -5.80
C THR A 97 -0.23 10.12 -7.12
N PRO A 98 -1.52 10.52 -7.20
CA PRO A 98 -2.38 10.96 -6.08
C PRO A 98 -2.70 9.82 -5.11
N TRP A 99 -2.70 10.07 -3.79
CA TRP A 99 -2.84 9.02 -2.77
C TRP A 99 -4.06 8.09 -2.92
N ARG A 100 -5.14 8.56 -3.56
CA ARG A 100 -6.33 7.73 -3.82
C ARG A 100 -6.09 6.59 -4.80
N THR A 101 -5.04 6.64 -5.62
CA THR A 101 -4.67 5.54 -6.53
C THR A 101 -4.19 4.29 -5.77
N GLN A 102 -3.96 4.41 -4.46
CA GLN A 102 -3.57 3.29 -3.62
C GLN A 102 -4.74 2.35 -3.32
N TYR A 103 -5.95 2.89 -3.29
CA TYR A 103 -7.17 2.15 -3.00
C TYR A 103 -7.49 1.10 -4.05
N LEU A 104 -8.15 0.03 -3.60
CA LEU A 104 -8.61 -1.07 -4.43
C LEU A 104 -10.13 -1.01 -4.63
N SER A 105 -10.62 -1.66 -5.68
CA SER A 105 -12.04 -1.82 -5.98
C SER A 105 -12.46 -3.30 -5.99
N GLY A 106 -13.57 -3.63 -5.34
CA GLY A 106 -14.04 -5.01 -5.26
C GLY A 106 -15.10 -5.20 -4.19
N SER A 107 -15.69 -6.40 -4.15
CA SER A 107 -16.75 -6.74 -3.20
C SER A 107 -16.25 -6.92 -1.76
N ASP A 108 -14.97 -7.22 -1.58
CA ASP A 108 -14.35 -7.55 -0.28
C ASP A 108 -13.11 -6.68 -0.04
N VAL A 109 -13.32 -5.37 -0.14
CA VAL A 109 -12.29 -4.35 0.02
C VAL A 109 -12.68 -3.35 1.09
N ARG A 110 -11.74 -3.05 1.98
CA ARG A 110 -11.82 -1.98 2.96
C ARG A 110 -10.70 -0.96 2.73
N ASN A 111 -11.06 0.20 2.18
CA ASN A 111 -10.13 1.31 2.02
C ASN A 111 -10.28 2.28 3.20
N VAL A 112 -9.17 2.63 3.84
CA VAL A 112 -9.11 3.46 5.04
C VAL A 112 -8.20 4.65 4.79
N LEU A 113 -8.66 5.83 5.14
CA LEU A 113 -7.83 7.02 5.23
C LEU A 113 -7.35 7.17 6.67
N LEU A 114 -6.04 7.25 6.88
CA LEU A 114 -5.43 7.43 8.20
C LEU A 114 -6.04 8.62 8.95
N GLN A 115 -6.29 9.71 8.24
CA GLN A 115 -6.87 10.93 8.82
C GLN A 115 -8.35 10.80 9.21
N ASP A 116 -9.08 9.78 8.72
CA ASP A 116 -10.41 9.47 9.23
C ASP A 116 -10.34 8.78 10.61
N LEU A 117 -9.24 8.08 10.91
CA LEU A 117 -8.99 7.45 12.22
C LEU A 117 -8.42 8.47 13.22
N CYS A 118 -7.49 9.30 12.76
CA CYS A 118 -6.87 10.35 13.55
C CYS A 118 -6.55 11.58 12.68
N PRO A 119 -7.42 12.61 12.68
CA PRO A 119 -7.19 13.83 11.89
C PRO A 119 -5.85 14.54 12.09
N PRO A 120 -5.24 14.60 13.31
CA PRO A 120 -3.94 15.22 13.49
C PRO A 120 -2.75 14.32 13.09
N ASP A 121 -2.97 13.10 12.62
CA ASP A 121 -1.89 12.24 12.14
C ASP A 121 -1.40 12.69 10.76
N LEU A 122 -0.14 13.12 10.71
CA LEU A 122 0.52 13.68 9.52
C LEU A 122 1.53 12.71 8.90
N SER A 123 1.47 11.42 9.24
CA SER A 123 2.40 10.43 8.71
C SER A 123 2.39 10.43 7.17
N GLU A 124 3.58 10.52 6.60
CA GLU A 124 3.84 10.43 5.15
C GLU A 124 4.12 8.97 4.74
N HIS A 125 4.49 8.73 3.47
CA HIS A 125 4.59 7.39 2.90
C HIS A 125 5.48 6.42 3.69
N VAL A 126 6.61 6.89 4.22
CA VAL A 126 7.55 6.07 4.99
C VAL A 126 7.07 5.91 6.43
N ALA A 127 6.65 6.99 7.08
CA ALA A 127 6.24 6.99 8.48
C ALA A 127 5.05 6.07 8.75
N ILE A 128 4.02 6.12 7.87
CA ILE A 128 2.81 5.29 8.00
C ILE A 128 3.13 3.79 8.00
N GLY A 129 4.16 3.37 7.25
CA GLY A 129 4.56 1.96 7.14
C GLY A 129 5.62 1.50 8.15
N THR A 130 6.25 2.41 8.89
CA THR A 130 7.45 2.09 9.69
C THR A 130 7.35 2.43 11.17
N VAL A 131 6.61 3.47 11.55
CA VAL A 131 6.56 3.94 12.94
C VAL A 131 5.15 4.27 13.44
N ASP A 132 4.18 4.39 12.53
CA ASP A 132 2.82 4.78 12.86
C ASP A 132 2.03 3.64 13.53
N ARG A 133 1.83 3.78 14.84
CA ARG A 133 1.07 2.83 15.65
C ARG A 133 -0.44 2.88 15.41
N ILE A 134 -0.96 3.98 14.91
CA ILE A 134 -2.38 4.11 14.53
C ILE A 134 -2.60 3.24 13.28
N ALA A 135 -1.73 3.33 12.27
CA ALA A 135 -1.74 2.43 11.13
C ALA A 135 -1.56 0.97 11.55
N PHE A 136 -0.64 0.65 12.47
CA PHE A 136 -0.41 -0.72 12.93
C PHE A 136 -1.57 -1.32 13.73
N HIS A 137 -2.25 -0.51 14.54
CA HIS A 137 -3.47 -0.93 15.22
C HIS A 137 -4.56 -1.28 14.19
N GLU A 138 -4.66 -0.49 13.12
CA GLU A 138 -5.60 -0.77 12.04
C GLU A 138 -5.25 -2.04 11.24
N VAL A 139 -3.96 -2.33 11.06
CA VAL A 139 -3.50 -3.62 10.52
C VAL A 139 -3.92 -4.77 11.44
N ALA A 140 -3.76 -4.63 12.75
CA ALA A 140 -4.16 -5.66 13.71
C ALA A 140 -5.67 -5.96 13.63
N ASN A 141 -6.50 -4.93 13.51
CA ASN A 141 -7.95 -5.08 13.29
C ASN A 141 -8.27 -5.87 12.01
N ALA A 142 -7.52 -5.63 10.92
CA ALA A 142 -7.71 -6.34 9.67
C ALA A 142 -7.25 -7.82 9.73
N LEU A 143 -6.26 -8.13 10.58
CA LEU A 143 -5.73 -9.48 10.76
C LEU A 143 -6.54 -10.32 11.76
N ASP A 144 -7.20 -9.69 12.74
CA ASP A 144 -8.11 -10.34 13.68
C ASP A 144 -9.44 -9.58 13.82
N PRO A 145 -10.33 -9.67 12.82
CA PRO A 145 -11.61 -8.95 12.83
C PRO A 145 -12.54 -9.32 13.99
N ALA A 146 -12.37 -10.51 14.58
CA ALA A 146 -13.21 -10.98 15.68
C ALA A 146 -12.97 -10.21 16.99
N HIS A 147 -11.77 -9.62 17.15
CA HIS A 147 -11.39 -8.84 18.33
C HIS A 147 -11.06 -7.39 17.99
N ALA A 148 -11.42 -6.92 16.79
CA ALA A 148 -11.13 -5.57 16.34
C ALA A 148 -11.78 -4.51 17.24
N THR A 149 -11.04 -3.43 17.50
CA THR A 149 -11.53 -2.26 18.25
C THR A 149 -11.33 -0.99 17.44
N ALA A 150 -12.10 0.06 17.74
CA ALA A 150 -12.01 1.31 17.00
C ALA A 150 -10.60 1.91 17.10
N THR A 151 -9.92 2.04 15.97
CA THR A 151 -8.65 2.78 15.89
C THR A 151 -8.92 4.27 16.02
N THR A 152 -8.20 4.93 16.90
CA THR A 152 -8.31 6.38 17.14
C THR A 152 -6.92 6.98 17.38
N CYS A 153 -6.83 8.29 17.57
CA CYS A 153 -5.56 8.92 17.99
C CYS A 153 -4.95 8.32 19.27
N ALA A 154 -5.74 7.70 20.16
CA ALA A 154 -5.22 7.07 21.36
C ALA A 154 -4.37 5.81 21.06
N SER A 155 -4.55 5.19 19.89
CA SER A 155 -3.79 4.02 19.43
C SER A 155 -2.30 4.31 19.23
N VAL A 156 -1.87 5.57 19.31
CA VAL A 156 -0.43 5.91 19.37
C VAL A 156 0.28 5.33 20.61
N PHE A 157 -0.46 4.97 21.66
CA PHE A 157 0.10 4.40 22.90
C PHE A 157 -0.01 2.87 23.00
N SER A 158 -0.76 2.23 22.10
CA SER A 158 -0.88 0.77 22.03
C SER A 158 0.30 0.09 21.34
#